data_AF-A0A6L9ZM64-F1
#
_entry.id   AF-A0A6L9ZM64-F1
#
_cell.length_a   1.000
_cell.length_b   1.000
_cell.length_c   1.000
_cell.angle_alpha   90.00
_cell.angle_beta   90.00
_cell.angle_gamma   90.00
#
_symmetry.space_group_name_H-M   'P 1'
#
loop_
_entity.id
_entity.type
_entity.pdbx_description
1 polymer ?
#
loop_
_entity_poly.entity_id
_entity_poly.type
_entity_poly.pdbx_seq_one_letter_code
_entity_poly.pdbx_strand_id
1 'polypeptide(L)' 'MSRLRVILDTNILISGLLLSSSTSQQVFNLVTAKEIMLISENTYQEISQIVS' A
#
# COMPACT_ATOMS: atom_id res chain seq x y z
N MET A 1 10.55 -10.54 17.33
CA MET A 1 10.56 -10.90 15.89
C MET A 1 10.86 -9.64 15.09
N SER A 2 11.67 -9.72 14.03
CA SER A 2 11.93 -8.57 13.15
C SER A 2 10.69 -8.22 12.33
N ARG A 3 10.48 -6.93 12.04
CA ARG A 3 9.43 -6.50 11.11
C ARG A 3 9.66 -7.09 9.72
N LEU A 4 8.59 -7.50 9.05
CA LEU A 4 8.60 -7.94 7.67
C LEU A 4 8.78 -6.75 6.75
N ARG A 5 9.41 -7.00 5.59
CA ARG A 5 9.45 -6.06 4.47
C ARG A 5 8.39 -6.50 3.48
N VAL A 6 7.44 -5.62 3.20
CA VAL A 6 6.26 -5.92 2.37
C VAL A 6 6.21 -4.96 1.19
N ILE A 7 5.98 -5.49 0.01
CA ILE A 7 5.64 -4.71 -1.20
C ILE A 7 4.14 -4.91 -1.44
N LEU A 8 3.42 -3.81 -1.56
CA LEU A 8 2.00 -3.82 -1.91
C LEU A 8 1.84 -3.45 -3.37
N ASP A 9 0.92 -4.14 -4.05
CA ASP A 9 0.49 -3.79 -5.40
C ASP A 9 -0.19 -2.42 -5.41
N THR A 10 -0.05 -1.67 -6.51
CA THR A 10 -0.65 -0.35 -6.69
C THR A 10 -2.16 -0.37 -6.45
N ASN A 11 -2.87 -1.42 -6.90
CA ASN A 11 -4.31 -1.53 -6.68
C ASN A 11 -4.66 -1.65 -5.20
N ILE A 12 -3.85 -2.37 -4.41
CA ILE A 12 -4.08 -2.52 -2.97
C ILE A 12 -3.78 -1.21 -2.25
N LEU A 13 -2.74 -0.48 -2.65
CA LEU A 13 -2.41 0.84 -2.10
C LEU A 13 -3.54 1.84 -2.36
N ILE A 14 -3.94 2.01 -3.63
CA ILE A 14 -4.98 2.95 -4.03
C ILE A 14 -6.34 2.56 -3.44
N SER A 15 -6.72 1.28 -3.54
CA SER A 15 -7.98 0.81 -2.95
C SER A 15 -7.98 0.92 -1.44
N GLY A 16 -6.84 0.69 -0.77
CA GLY A 16 -6.73 0.81 0.68
C GLY A 16 -6.88 2.25 1.18
N LEU A 17 -6.43 3.22 0.39
CA LEU A 17 -6.61 4.65 0.66
C LEU A 17 -8.05 5.11 0.39
N LEU A 18 -8.66 4.68 -0.72
CA LEU A 18 -9.93 5.22 -1.20
C LEU A 18 -11.17 4.45 -0.73
N LEU A 19 -11.09 3.13 -0.59
CA LEU A 19 -12.23 2.26 -0.31
C LEU A 19 -12.30 1.91 1.18
N SER A 20 -13.06 2.70 1.91
CA SER A 20 -13.31 2.46 3.34
C SER A 20 -14.00 1.12 3.60
N SER A 21 -13.65 0.49 4.71
CA SER A 21 -14.15 -0.83 5.15
C SER A 21 -13.88 -1.99 4.18
N SER A 22 -13.02 -1.81 3.18
CA SER A 22 -12.61 -2.87 2.25
C SER A 22 -11.50 -3.76 2.83
N THR A 23 -11.35 -4.97 2.29
CA THR A 23 -10.19 -5.84 2.59
C THR A 23 -8.87 -5.15 2.27
N SER A 24 -8.81 -4.38 1.19
CA SER A 24 -7.61 -3.61 0.80
C SER A 24 -7.24 -2.57 1.86
N GLN A 25 -8.22 -1.89 2.47
CA GLN A 25 -7.96 -0.96 3.57
C GLN A 25 -7.46 -1.68 4.81
N GLN A 26 -8.00 -2.86 5.13
CA GLN A 26 -7.51 -3.66 6.26
C GLN A 26 -6.06 -4.10 6.06
N VAL A 27 -5.70 -4.52 4.85
CA VAL A 27 -4.33 -4.88 4.47
C VAL A 27 -3.41 -3.67 4.55
N PHE A 28 -3.80 -2.54 3.96
CA PHE A 28 -3.05 -1.29 4.01
C PHE A 28 -2.75 -0.88 5.46
N ASN A 29 -3.78 -0.82 6.31
CA ASN A 29 -3.67 -0.44 7.71
C ASN A 29 -2.74 -1.38 8.49
N LEU A 30 -2.83 -2.69 8.26
CA LEU A 30 -1.98 -3.68 8.93
C LEU A 30 -0.50 -3.46 8.56
N VAL A 31 -0.22 -3.31 7.27
CA VAL A 31 1.16 -3.14 6.77
C VAL A 31 1.75 -1.83 7.26
N THR A 32 1.01 -0.71 7.18
CA THR A 32 1.51 0.60 7.63
C THR A 32 1.73 0.66 9.14
N ALA A 33 0.96 -0.10 9.93
CA ALA A 33 1.06 -0.08 11.39
C ALA A 33 2.18 -0.97 11.94
N LYS A 34 2.47 -2.11 11.28
CA LYS A 34 3.32 -3.16 11.87
C LYS A 34 4.58 -3.48 11.08
N GLU A 35 4.58 -3.22 9.78
CA GLU A 35 5.62 -3.69 8.87
C GLU A 35 6.42 -2.54 8.23
N ILE A 36 7.46 -2.90 7.48
CA ILE A 36 8.22 -1.96 6.65
C ILE A 36 7.68 -2.07 5.23
N MET A 37 6.94 -1.06 4.79
CA MET A 37 6.45 -0.99 3.42
C MET A 37 7.57 -0.52 2.48
N LEU A 38 7.81 -1.27 1.42
CA LEU A 38 8.72 -0.91 0.33
C LEU A 38 7.88 -0.51 -0.89
N ILE A 39 8.32 0.53 -1.58
CA ILE A 39 7.68 1.03 -2.81
C ILE A 39 8.70 0.90 -3.95
N SER A 40 8.31 0.25 -5.03
CA SER A 40 9.12 0.20 -6.25
C SER A 40 8.99 1.51 -7.03
N GLU A 41 9.99 1.85 -7.84
CA GLU A 41 9.94 3.03 -8.70
C GLU A 41 8.72 3.01 -9.65
N ASN A 42 8.40 1.84 -10.22
CA ASN A 42 7.22 1.66 -11.05
C ASN A 42 5.92 1.96 -10.29
N THR A 43 5.76 1.41 -9.09
CA THR A 43 4.59 1.69 -8.24
C THR A 43 4.48 3.17 -7.90
N TYR A 44 5.60 3.85 -7.64
CA TYR A 44 5.61 5.29 -7.39
C TYR A 44 5.17 6.09 -8.63
N GLN A 45 5.66 5.72 -9.82
CA GLN A 45 5.26 6.35 -11.08
C GLN A 45 3.76 6.17 -11.36
N GLU A 46 3.24 4.94 -11.19
CA GLU A 46 1.81 4.65 -11.36
C GLU A 46 0.95 5.48 -10.39
N ILE A 47 1.31 5.55 -9.10
CA ILE A 47 0.59 6.38 -8.12
C ILE A 47 0.65 7.85 -8.51
N SER A 48 1.81 8.34 -8.96
CA SER A 48 1.98 9.74 -9.36
C SER A 48 1.07 10.12 -10.53
N GLN A 49 0.85 9.21 -11.48
CA GLN A 49 -0.07 9.41 -12.61
C GLN A 49 -1.55 9.41 -12.18
N ILE A 50 -1.89 8.71 -11.10
CA ILE A 50 -3.27 8.66 -10.60
C ILE A 50 -3.63 9.93 -9.80
N VAL A 51 -2.65 10.52 -9.11
CA VAL A 51 -2.86 11.66 -8.20
C VAL A 51 -2.63 13.03 -8.87
N SER A 52 -1.93 13.07 -10.00
CA SER A 52 -1.71 14.28 -10.83
C SER A 52 -2.93 14.65 -11.66
#